data_AF-A0A961PAD8-F1
#
_entry.id   AF-A0A961PAD8-F1
#
_cell.length_a   1.000
_cell.length_b   1.000
_cell.length_c   1.000
_cell.angle_alpha   90.00
_cell.angle_beta   90.00
_cell.angle_gamma   90.00
#
_symmetry.space_group_name_H-M   'P 1'
#
loop_
_entity.id
_entity.type
_entity.pdbx_description
1 polymer ?
#
loop_
_entity_poly.entity_id
_entity_poly.type
_entity_poly.pdbx_seq_one_letter_code
_entity_poly.pdbx_strand_id
1 'polypeptide(L)'
;MTGLRADAVLFDKDGTLFDFNATWVAWVEIMLGRWSSGDAALAGRLAAALDFDRAARRFRPGSVVIAGTPVDVATAVAPVLGVAPGDLVARVNEEAAAAPMAEAVPLAPFLAGLAGAGL
;
A
#
# COMPACT_ATOMS: atom_id res chain seq x y z
N MET A 1 -24.15 11.25 -26.22
CA MET A 1 -22.94 10.90 -25.46
C MET A 1 -22.28 12.19 -25.01
N THR A 2 -22.26 12.48 -23.72
CA THR A 2 -21.59 13.67 -23.19
C THR A 2 -20.09 13.43 -23.21
N GLY A 3 -19.37 14.09 -24.12
CA GLY A 3 -17.91 14.02 -24.19
C GLY A 3 -17.25 14.60 -22.94
N LEU A 4 -16.15 13.99 -22.52
CA LEU A 4 -15.31 14.47 -21.42
C LEU A 4 -14.84 15.91 -21.74
N ARG A 5 -15.04 16.85 -20.81
CA ARG A 5 -14.59 18.25 -20.92
C ARG A 5 -13.43 18.49 -19.96
N ALA A 6 -12.23 18.11 -20.37
CA ALA A 6 -11.01 18.49 -19.68
C ALA A 6 -10.00 18.97 -20.72
N ASP A 7 -9.15 19.92 -20.35
CA ASP A 7 -8.11 20.48 -21.21
C ASP A 7 -6.72 19.88 -20.94
N ALA A 8 -6.56 19.15 -19.82
CA ALA A 8 -5.32 18.47 -19.44
C ALA A 8 -5.56 17.33 -18.43
N VAL A 9 -4.59 16.43 -18.32
CA VAL A 9 -4.50 15.40 -17.27
C VAL A 9 -3.40 15.80 -16.29
N LEU A 10 -3.74 15.91 -15.00
CA LEU A 10 -2.77 16.17 -13.93
C LEU A 10 -2.41 14.85 -13.23
N PHE A 11 -1.13 14.54 -13.18
CA PHE A 11 -0.60 13.44 -12.38
C PHE A 11 -0.12 13.95 -11.03
N ASP A 12 -0.26 13.11 -10.01
CA ASP A 12 0.38 13.35 -8.72
C ASP A 12 1.92 13.41 -8.84
N LYS A 13 2.61 13.93 -7.82
CA LYS A 13 4.05 14.17 -7.82
C LYS A 13 4.89 12.94 -8.21
N ASP A 14 4.41 11.74 -7.87
CA ASP A 14 5.09 10.48 -8.11
C ASP A 14 4.60 9.78 -9.39
N GLY A 15 3.60 10.33 -10.08
CA GLY A 15 3.03 9.75 -11.30
C GLY A 15 2.40 8.37 -11.09
N THR A 16 2.06 8.00 -9.86
CA THR A 16 1.60 6.66 -9.49
C THR A 16 0.14 6.45 -9.88
N LEU A 17 -0.08 5.55 -10.84
CA LEU A 17 -1.38 5.18 -11.37
C LEU A 17 -1.82 3.79 -10.90
N PHE A 18 -1.45 3.42 -9.67
CA PHE A 18 -1.86 2.16 -9.07
C PHE A 18 -2.86 2.38 -7.94
N ASP A 19 -3.75 1.41 -7.77
CA ASP A 19 -4.72 1.40 -6.67
C ASP A 19 -3.95 1.17 -5.35
N PHE A 20 -4.01 2.17 -4.47
CA PHE A 20 -3.35 2.12 -3.17
C PHE A 20 -3.83 0.92 -2.36
N ASN A 21 -5.14 0.69 -2.28
CA ASN A 21 -5.69 -0.37 -1.45
C ASN A 21 -5.27 -1.75 -2.01
N ALA A 22 -5.50 -1.98 -3.30
CA ALA A 22 -5.17 -3.26 -3.91
C ALA A 22 -3.67 -3.60 -3.81
N THR A 23 -2.80 -2.59 -3.89
CA THR A 23 -1.35 -2.77 -3.78
C THR A 23 -0.93 -3.02 -2.32
N TRP A 24 -1.28 -2.11 -1.41
CA TRP A 24 -0.75 -2.11 -0.04
C TRP A 24 -1.47 -3.05 0.92
N VAL A 25 -2.74 -3.37 0.67
CA VAL A 25 -3.46 -4.38 1.48
C VAL A 25 -2.94 -5.77 1.17
N ALA A 26 -2.66 -6.09 -0.10
CA ALA A 26 -2.04 -7.35 -0.45
C ALA A 26 -0.64 -7.49 0.19
N TRP A 27 0.16 -6.42 0.13
CA TRP A 27 1.47 -6.37 0.78
C TRP A 27 1.39 -6.64 2.29
N VAL A 28 0.54 -5.91 3.02
CA VAL A 28 0.49 -6.04 4.49
C VAL A 28 -0.03 -7.41 4.91
N GLU A 29 -0.97 -8.01 4.18
CA GLU A 29 -1.46 -9.35 4.51
C GLU A 29 -0.38 -10.43 4.34
N ILE A 30 0.42 -10.33 3.28
CA ILE A 30 1.56 -11.22 3.04
C ILE A 30 2.62 -11.02 4.13
N MET A 31 2.97 -9.77 4.45
CA MET A 31 3.92 -9.41 5.50
C MET A 31 3.46 -9.98 6.85
N LEU A 32 2.21 -9.73 7.25
CA LEU A 32 1.63 -10.22 8.49
C LEU A 32 1.67 -11.75 8.59
N GLY A 33 1.31 -12.47 7.52
CA GLY A 33 1.36 -13.93 7.49
C GLY A 33 2.78 -14.48 7.66
N ARG A 34 3.76 -13.88 6.97
CA ARG A 34 5.17 -14.29 7.03
C ARG A 34 5.82 -13.96 8.37
N TRP A 35 5.56 -12.77 8.93
CA TRP A 35 6.24 -12.27 10.12
C TRP A 35 5.65 -12.84 11.40
N SER A 36 4.38 -13.27 11.34
CA SER A 36 3.76 -14.01 12.43
C SER A 36 4.03 -15.51 12.38
N SER A 37 4.66 -16.03 11.31
CA SER A 37 4.79 -17.48 11.07
C SER A 37 3.46 -18.24 11.20
N GLY A 38 2.35 -17.60 10.84
CA GLY A 38 0.99 -18.16 10.96
C GLY A 38 0.30 -17.98 12.32
N ASP A 39 0.96 -17.39 13.33
CA ASP A 39 0.32 -17.07 14.61
C ASP A 39 -0.69 -15.93 14.45
N ALA A 40 -1.98 -16.27 14.55
CA ALA A 40 -3.07 -15.32 14.38
C ALA A 40 -3.07 -14.18 15.43
N ALA A 41 -2.62 -14.44 16.66
CA ALA A 41 -2.54 -13.44 17.72
C ALA A 41 -1.40 -12.47 17.47
N LEU A 42 -0.23 -12.96 17.04
CA LEU A 42 0.90 -12.12 16.65
C LEU A 42 0.56 -11.28 15.40
N ALA A 43 -0.07 -11.89 14.38
CA ALA A 43 -0.55 -11.16 13.21
C ALA A 43 -1.56 -10.05 13.59
N GLY A 44 -2.42 -10.30 14.58
CA GLY A 44 -3.32 -9.30 15.13
C GLY A 44 -2.60 -8.12 15.77
N ARG A 45 -1.57 -8.38 16.58
CA ARG A 45 -0.76 -7.31 17.21
C ARG A 45 0.02 -6.50 16.18
N LEU A 46 0.60 -7.16 15.18
CA LEU A 46 1.31 -6.48 14.08
C LEU A 46 0.36 -5.60 13.27
N ALA A 47 -0.83 -6.10 12.94
CA ALA A 47 -1.84 -5.32 12.23
C ALA A 47 -2.30 -4.10 13.04
N ALA A 48 -2.51 -4.28 14.35
CA ALA A 48 -2.86 -3.17 15.25
C ALA A 48 -1.76 -2.10 15.30
N ALA A 49 -0.48 -2.51 15.32
CA ALA A 49 0.65 -1.58 15.30
C ALA A 49 0.73 -0.75 14.00
N LEU A 50 0.26 -1.31 12.88
CA LEU A 50 0.17 -0.62 11.59
C LEU A 50 -1.17 0.10 11.37
N ASP A 51 -2.06 0.11 12.37
CA ASP A 51 -3.44 0.62 12.25
C ASP A 51 -4.20 0.02 11.04
N PHE A 52 -3.98 -1.27 10.81
CA PHE A 52 -4.60 -2.05 9.75
C PHE A 52 -5.79 -2.86 10.29
N ASP A 53 -6.98 -2.62 9.72
CA ASP A 53 -8.18 -3.39 10.00
C ASP A 53 -8.20 -4.64 9.12
N ARG A 54 -7.85 -5.78 9.71
CA ARG A 54 -7.81 -7.08 9.02
C ARG A 54 -9.19 -7.56 8.56
N ALA A 55 -10.26 -7.20 9.28
CA ALA A 55 -11.60 -7.67 8.95
C ALA A 55 -12.17 -6.87 7.77
N ALA A 56 -12.00 -5.55 7.80
CA ALA A 56 -12.41 -4.66 6.71
C ALA A 56 -11.38 -4.58 5.57
N ARG A 57 -10.21 -5.25 5.70
CA ARG A 57 -9.10 -5.23 4.74
C ARG A 57 -8.72 -3.81 4.31
N ARG A 58 -8.48 -2.93 5.29
CA ARG A 58 -8.12 -1.53 5.02
C ARG A 58 -7.22 -0.93 6.09
N PHE A 59 -6.36 -0.01 5.69
CA PHE A 59 -5.69 0.87 6.63
C PHE A 59 -6.67 1.92 7.14
N ARG A 60 -6.58 2.26 8.43
CA ARG A 60 -7.27 3.43 8.97
C ARG A 60 -6.47 4.69 8.63
N PRO A 61 -7.11 5.89 8.64
CA PRO A 61 -6.45 7.13 8.21
C PRO A 61 -5.16 7.50 8.95
N GLY A 62 -4.96 6.99 10.18
CA GLY A 62 -3.76 7.24 10.98
C GLY A 62 -2.59 6.29 10.71
N SER A 63 -2.73 5.32 9.79
CA SER A 63 -1.70 4.33 9.52
C SER A 63 -0.43 4.96 8.96
N VAL A 64 0.72 4.59 9.55
CA VAL A 64 2.05 4.97 9.06
C VAL A 64 2.36 4.43 7.66
N VAL A 65 1.60 3.44 7.17
CA VAL A 65 1.77 2.90 5.82
C VAL A 65 1.25 3.87 4.74
N ILE A 66 0.34 4.79 5.08
CA ILE A 66 -0.28 5.70 4.10
C ILE A 66 0.68 6.84 3.71
N ALA A 67 1.35 7.45 4.68
CA ALA A 67 2.15 8.65 4.47
C ALA A 67 3.49 8.65 5.23
N GLY A 68 3.84 7.53 5.87
CA GLY A 68 5.10 7.37 6.58
C GLY A 68 6.19 6.75 5.71
N THR A 69 7.31 6.48 6.35
CA THR A 69 8.50 5.89 5.75
C THR A 69 8.65 4.42 6.14
N PRO A 70 9.50 3.65 5.45
CA PRO A 70 9.88 2.30 5.89
C PRO A 70 10.42 2.25 7.33
N VAL A 71 11.07 3.34 7.79
CA VAL A 71 11.53 3.48 9.18
C VAL A 71 10.36 3.58 10.15
N ASP A 72 9.30 4.30 9.79
CA ASP A 72 8.09 4.41 10.62
C ASP A 72 7.37 3.06 10.73
N VAL A 73 7.26 2.33 9.62
CA VAL A 73 6.70 0.97 9.59
C VAL A 73 7.53 0.03 10.48
N ALA A 74 8.85 0.01 10.29
CA ALA A 74 9.76 -0.82 11.09
C ALA A 74 9.69 -0.47 12.58
N THR A 75 9.61 0.82 12.92
CA THR A 75 9.50 1.32 14.29
C THR A 75 8.19 0.89 14.95
N ALA A 76 7.08 0.88 14.21
CA ALA A 76 5.78 0.46 14.71
C ALA A 76 5.75 -1.03 15.07
N VAL A 77 6.35 -1.89 14.25
CA VAL A 77 6.24 -3.36 14.38
C VAL A 77 7.36 -4.01 15.19
N ALA A 78 8.54 -3.37 15.29
CA ALA A 78 9.69 -3.89 16.02
C ALA A 78 9.39 -4.26 17.49
N PRO A 79 8.65 -3.45 18.29
CA PRO A 79 8.30 -3.80 19.66
C PRO A 79 7.44 -5.07 19.76
N VAL A 80 6.60 -5.32 18.75
CA VAL A 80 5.72 -6.50 18.71
C VAL A 80 6.53 -7.78 18.43
N LEU A 81 7.62 -7.67 17.69
CA LEU A 81 8.54 -8.75 17.35
C LEU A 81 9.70 -8.93 18.34
N GLY A 82 9.92 -7.95 19.23
CA GLY A 82 11.03 -7.98 20.18
C GLY A 82 12.41 -7.80 19.54
N VAL A 83 12.49 -7.07 18.42
CA VAL A 83 13.74 -6.79 17.68
C VAL A 83 14.00 -5.28 17.60
N ALA A 84 15.18 -4.87 17.12
CA ALA A 84 15.45 -3.46 16.89
C ALA A 84 14.82 -2.99 15.56
N PRO A 85 14.28 -1.76 15.47
CA PRO A 85 13.71 -1.23 14.22
C PRO A 85 14.70 -1.26 13.04
N GLY A 86 15.99 -0.97 13.30
CA GLY A 86 17.03 -0.96 12.28
C GLY A 86 17.20 -2.31 11.56
N ASP A 87 16.91 -3.41 12.25
CA ASP A 87 16.99 -4.77 11.69
C ASP A 87 15.84 -5.08 10.72
N LEU A 88 14.78 -4.26 10.73
CA LEU A 88 13.57 -4.49 9.93
C LEU A 88 13.48 -3.59 8.70
N VAL A 89 14.17 -2.44 8.66
CA VAL A 89 14.02 -1.47 7.56
C VAL A 89 14.33 -2.07 6.20
N ALA A 90 15.44 -2.81 6.09
CA ALA A 90 15.81 -3.48 4.84
C ALA A 90 14.73 -4.48 4.39
N ARG A 91 14.20 -5.26 5.34
CA ARG A 91 13.14 -6.23 5.07
C ARG A 91 11.83 -5.56 4.65
N VAL A 92 11.43 -4.46 5.30
CA VAL A 92 10.25 -3.67 4.88
C VAL A 92 10.41 -3.20 3.44
N ASN A 93 11.59 -2.67 3.08
CA ASN A 93 11.86 -2.22 1.72
C ASN A 93 11.81 -3.35 0.69
N GLU A 94 12.44 -4.49 0.98
CA GLU A 94 12.43 -5.66 0.10
C GLU A 94 11.00 -6.17 -0.14
N GLU A 95 10.19 -6.27 0.93
CA GLU A 95 8.80 -6.73 0.79
C GLU A 95 7.91 -5.69 0.09
N ALA A 96 8.11 -4.39 0.35
CA ALA A 96 7.39 -3.32 -0.32
C ALA A 96 7.72 -3.26 -1.83
N ALA A 97 8.98 -3.48 -2.21
CA ALA A 97 9.40 -3.53 -3.61
C ALA A 97 8.78 -4.71 -4.38
N ALA A 98 8.40 -5.77 -3.68
CA ALA A 98 7.72 -6.94 -4.24
C ALA A 98 6.18 -6.84 -4.16
N ALA A 99 5.62 -5.71 -3.71
CA ALA A 99 4.19 -5.52 -3.62
C ALA A 99 3.54 -5.68 -5.02
N PRO A 100 2.43 -6.43 -5.13
CA PRO A 100 1.75 -6.58 -6.41
C PRO A 100 1.16 -5.24 -6.82
N MET A 101 1.71 -4.63 -7.87
CA MET A 101 1.15 -3.40 -8.43
C MET A 101 -0.18 -3.71 -9.12
N ALA A 102 -1.23 -3.00 -8.73
CA ALA A 102 -2.55 -3.09 -9.35
C ALA A 102 -2.88 -1.75 -10.00
N GLU A 103 -3.29 -1.76 -11.26
CA GLU A 103 -3.73 -0.54 -11.94
C GLU A 103 -4.88 0.16 -11.19
N ALA A 104 -4.84 1.50 -11.07
CA ALA A 104 -5.88 2.28 -10.39
C ALA A 104 -7.24 2.21 -11.10
N VAL A 105 -7.19 2.11 -12.42
CA VAL A 105 -8.28 1.83 -13.36
C VAL A 105 -7.67 1.05 -14.51
N PRO A 106 -8.44 0.38 -15.39
CA PRO A 106 -7.87 -0.23 -16.60
C PRO A 106 -7.11 0.81 -17.45
N LEU A 107 -5.78 0.92 -17.26
CA LEU A 107 -5.04 2.13 -17.64
C LEU A 107 -4.94 2.26 -19.14
N ALA A 108 -4.63 1.16 -19.83
CA ALA A 108 -4.53 1.14 -21.28
C ALA A 108 -5.82 1.64 -21.97
N PRO A 109 -7.01 1.06 -21.72
CA PRO A 109 -8.23 1.57 -22.35
C PRO A 109 -8.64 2.95 -21.82
N PHE A 110 -8.35 3.29 -20.57
CA PHE A 110 -8.66 4.61 -20.01
C PHE A 110 -7.85 5.71 -20.71
N LEU A 111 -6.53 5.55 -20.78
CA LEU A 111 -5.63 6.49 -21.45
C LEU A 111 -5.90 6.58 -22.97
N ALA A 112 -6.25 5.47 -23.62
CA ALA A 112 -6.69 5.49 -25.02
C ALA A 112 -7.98 6.31 -25.22
N GLY A 113 -8.92 6.24 -24.27
CA GLY A 113 -10.14 7.04 -24.27
C GLY A 113 -9.86 8.53 -24.10
N LEU A 114 -8.91 8.90 -23.23
CA LEU A 114 -8.47 10.29 -23.06
C LEU A 114 -7.82 10.81 -24.35
N ALA A 115 -6.88 10.05 -24.93
CA ALA A 115 -6.24 10.40 -26.20
C ALA A 115 -7.26 10.57 -27.34
N GLY A 116 -8.26 9.70 -27.42
CA GLY A 116 -9.36 9.81 -28.40
C GLY A 116 -10.25 11.03 -28.19
N ALA A 117 -10.27 11.60 -26.98
CA ALA A 117 -10.98 12.84 -26.65
C ALA A 117 -10.12 14.10 -26.86
N GLY A 118 -8.86 13.96 -27.30
CA GLY A 118 -7.94 15.08 -27.53
C GLY A 118 -7.14 15.52 -26.30
N LEU A 119 -7.02 14.64 -25.30
CA LEU A 119 -6.22 14.83 -24.07
C LEU A 119 -4.88 14.09 -24.12
#